data_AF-A0A0G0YYI6-F1
#
_entry.id   AF-A0A0G0YYI6-F1
#
_cell.length_a   1.000
_cell.length_b   1.000
_cell.length_c   1.000
_cell.angle_alpha   90.00
_cell.angle_beta   90.00
_cell.angle_gamma   90.00
#
_symmetry.space_group_name_H-M   'P 1'
#
loop_
_entity.id
_entity.type
_entity.pdbx_description
1 polymer ?
#
loop_
_entity_poly.entity_id
_entity_poly.type
_entity_poly.pdbx_seq_one_letter_code
_entity_poly.pdbx_strand_id
1 'polypeptide(L)'
;MKLSRKRIILIIVAVAAIFGLWRFNSVSGIKTVSVKKVEIQNVQISKTISVSGAVKSKKDAQLSFGTSGRIKNINIQEGDPVNTNQLVAALDAQTLSSNL
;
A
#
# COMPACT_ATOMS: atom_id res chain seq x y z
N MET A 1 27.81 -78.04 34.65
CA MET A 1 27.40 -78.23 33.24
C MET A 1 28.65 -78.15 32.36
N LYS A 2 29.22 -79.29 31.94
CA LYS A 2 30.48 -79.32 31.16
C LYS A 2 30.20 -78.78 29.75
N LEU A 3 30.56 -77.52 29.51
CA LEU A 3 30.43 -76.88 28.21
C LEU A 3 31.47 -77.50 27.27
N SER A 4 31.01 -78.23 26.25
CA SER A 4 31.90 -78.76 25.21
C SER A 4 32.45 -77.61 24.38
N ARG A 5 33.73 -77.71 23.96
CA ARG A 5 34.45 -76.64 23.23
C ARG A 5 33.66 -76.09 22.03
N LYS A 6 32.84 -76.92 21.38
CA LYS A 6 31.96 -76.55 20.26
C LYS A 6 30.84 -75.58 20.65
N ARG A 7 30.28 -75.69 21.86
CA ARG A 7 29.24 -74.76 22.37
C ARG A 7 29.81 -73.38 22.69
N ILE A 8 31.06 -73.32 23.17
CA ILE A 8 31.74 -72.05 23.46
C ILE A 8 31.98 -71.26 22.16
N ILE A 9 32.41 -71.95 21.09
CA ILE A 9 32.62 -71.32 19.78
C ILE A 9 31.30 -70.75 19.23
N LEU A 10 30.19 -71.50 19.37
CA LEU A 10 28.87 -71.05 18.93
C LEU A 10 28.39 -69.78 19.66
N ILE A 11 28.66 -69.69 20.97
CA ILE A 11 28.32 -68.51 21.77
C ILE A 11 29.16 -67.31 21.35
N ILE A 12 30.46 -67.48 21.10
CA ILE A 12 31.35 -66.40 20.66
C ILE A 12 30.90 -65.84 19.31
N VAL A 13 30.54 -66.70 18.36
CA VAL A 13 30.04 -66.28 17.03
C VAL A 13 28.72 -65.53 17.16
N ALA A 14 27.80 -66.00 18.01
CA ALA A 14 26.53 -65.33 18.24
C ALA A 14 26.72 -63.92 18.87
N VAL A 15 27.62 -63.79 19.84
CA VAL A 15 27.95 -62.50 20.46
C VAL A 15 28.59 -61.55 19.46
N ALA A 16 29.51 -62.03 18.62
CA ALA A 16 30.13 -61.22 17.57
C ALA A 16 29.12 -60.72 16.52
N ALA A 17 28.16 -61.57 16.14
CA ALA A 17 27.10 -61.20 15.20
C ALA A 17 26.16 -60.14 15.80
N ILE A 18 25.76 -60.29 17.07
CA ILE A 18 24.93 -59.31 17.79
C ILE A 18 25.67 -57.98 17.89
N PHE A 19 26.96 -58.00 18.25
CA PHE A 19 27.76 -56.78 18.39
C PHE A 19 27.96 -56.06 17.05
N GLY A 20 28.16 -56.81 15.96
CA GLY A 20 28.24 -56.27 14.60
C GLY A 20 26.95 -55.57 14.17
N LEU A 21 25.80 -56.20 14.40
CA LEU A 21 24.49 -55.62 14.08
C LEU A 21 24.18 -54.38 14.92
N TRP A 22 24.58 -54.36 16.19
CA TRP A 22 24.37 -53.20 17.06
C TRP A 22 25.19 -51.99 16.61
N ARG A 23 26.42 -52.24 16.15
CA ARG A 23 27.30 -51.17 15.66
C ARG A 23 26.83 -50.59 14.33
N PHE A 24 26.29 -51.42 13.44
CA PHE A 24 25.79 -50.99 12.14
C PHE A 24 24.54 -50.11 12.27
N ASN A 25 23.61 -50.46 13.16
CA ASN A 25 22.38 -49.67 13.37
C ASN A 25 22.62 -48.32 14.08
N SER A 26 23.78 -48.13 14.73
CA SER A 26 24.10 -46.89 15.46
C SER A 26 24.80 -45.84 14.61
N VAL A 27 25.08 -46.11 13.33
CA VAL A 27 25.69 -45.16 12.38
C VAL A 27 24.63 -44.62 11.44
N SER A 28 23.68 -43.86 11.98
CA SER A 28 22.70 -43.11 11.19
C SER A 28 22.41 -41.78 11.88
N GLY A 29 23.47 -41.01 12.13
CA GLY A 29 23.39 -39.67 12.70
C GLY A 29 23.82 -38.63 11.67
N ILE A 30 23.02 -38.42 10.62
CA ILE A 30 23.22 -37.26 9.73
C ILE A 30 22.78 -36.03 10.53
N LYS A 31 23.76 -35.28 11.05
CA LYS A 31 23.53 -34.01 11.73
C LYS A 31 23.15 -32.96 10.68
N THR A 32 21.86 -32.76 10.46
CA THR A 32 21.37 -31.67 9.62
C THR A 32 21.54 -30.35 10.36
N VAL A 33 22.30 -29.43 9.77
CA VAL A 33 22.51 -28.08 10.31
C VAL A 33 21.20 -27.31 10.19
N SER A 34 20.65 -26.85 11.32
CA SER A 34 19.41 -26.10 11.35
C SER A 34 19.63 -24.70 10.79
N VAL A 35 19.00 -24.40 9.67
CA VAL A 35 19.02 -23.07 9.04
C VAL A 35 17.66 -22.41 9.21
N LYS A 36 17.64 -21.16 9.64
CA LYS A 36 16.42 -20.36 9.75
C LYS A 36 16.01 -19.89 8.36
N LYS A 37 14.98 -20.50 7.78
CA LYS A 37 14.36 -20.02 6.54
C LYS A 37 13.44 -18.86 6.90
N VAL A 38 13.60 -17.74 6.21
CA VAL A 38 12.67 -16.61 6.28
C VAL A 38 11.78 -16.68 5.06
N GLU A 39 10.47 -16.70 5.29
CA GLU A 39 9.47 -16.73 4.24
C GLU A 39 9.30 -15.32 3.66
N ILE A 40 9.45 -15.19 2.35
CA ILE A 40 9.34 -13.91 1.66
C ILE A 40 7.85 -13.61 1.50
N GLN A 41 7.35 -12.63 2.26
CA GLN A 41 5.99 -12.14 2.09
C GLN A 41 5.96 -11.10 0.97
N ASN A 42 5.13 -11.35 -0.05
CA ASN A 42 4.83 -10.39 -1.10
C ASN A 42 3.93 -9.29 -0.52
N VAL A 43 4.53 -8.32 0.16
CA VAL A 43 3.82 -7.13 0.64
C VAL A 43 3.76 -6.12 -0.51
N GLN A 44 2.55 -5.66 -0.85
CA GLN A 44 2.39 -4.55 -1.77
C GLN A 44 2.90 -3.27 -1.11
N ILE A 45 4.07 -2.79 -1.56
CA ILE A 45 4.63 -1.53 -1.09
C ILE A 45 3.97 -0.41 -1.88
N SER A 46 2.88 0.14 -1.33
CA SER A 46 2.25 1.34 -1.88
C SER A 46 3.11 2.57 -1.57
N LYS A 47 3.85 3.06 -2.56
CA LYS A 47 4.65 4.28 -2.44
C LYS A 47 3.77 5.51 -2.68
N THR A 48 3.26 6.11 -1.61
CA THR A 48 2.52 7.38 -1.71
C THR A 48 3.51 8.52 -1.95
N ILE A 49 3.50 9.10 -3.14
CA ILE A 49 4.27 10.31 -3.46
C ILE A 49 3.39 11.51 -3.08
N SER A 50 3.84 12.29 -2.10
CA SER A 50 3.16 13.53 -1.70
C SER A 50 3.69 14.67 -2.56
N VAL A 51 2.84 15.24 -3.41
CA VAL A 51 3.16 16.41 -4.24
C VAL A 51 2.47 17.62 -3.64
N SER A 52 3.25 18.64 -3.28
CA SER A 52 2.71 19.94 -2.87
C SER A 52 2.45 20.81 -4.10
N GLY A 53 1.23 21.32 -4.24
CA GLY A 53 0.86 22.24 -5.31
C GLY A 53 -0.19 23.24 -4.82
N ALA A 54 -0.22 24.42 -5.44
CA ALA A 54 -1.25 25.42 -5.17
C ALA A 54 -2.48 25.15 -6.07
N VAL A 55 -3.66 25.09 -5.47
CA VAL A 55 -4.93 25.02 -6.21
C VAL A 55 -5.25 26.41 -6.75
N LYS A 56 -5.44 26.54 -8.06
CA LYS A 56 -5.89 27.77 -8.71
C LYS A 56 -7.23 27.53 -9.40
N SER A 57 -8.03 28.58 -9.47
CA SER A 57 -9.27 28.57 -10.23
C SER A 57 -8.99 28.23 -11.70
N LYS A 58 -9.85 27.41 -12.31
CA LYS A 58 -9.71 27.03 -13.72
C LYS A 58 -9.98 28.21 -14.66
N LYS A 59 -10.86 29.13 -14.25
CA LYS A 59 -11.27 30.31 -15.01
C LYS A 59 -11.69 31.40 -14.03
N ASP A 60 -11.12 32.58 -14.21
CA ASP A 60 -11.50 33.78 -13.49
C ASP A 60 -12.01 34.81 -14.50
N ALA A 61 -13.10 35.50 -14.15
CA ALA A 61 -13.68 36.55 -14.98
C ALA A 61 -13.90 37.79 -14.11
N GLN A 62 -13.31 38.91 -14.53
CA GLN A 62 -13.54 40.20 -13.90
C GLN A 62 -14.69 40.89 -14.64
N LEU A 63 -15.80 41.13 -13.94
CA LEU A 63 -16.96 41.81 -14.50
C LEU A 63 -16.84 43.32 -14.28
N SER A 64 -17.15 44.09 -15.31
CA SER A 64 -17.25 45.53 -15.26
C SER A 64 -18.45 45.99 -16.08
N PHE A 65 -18.93 47.20 -15.80
CA PHE A 65 -19.99 47.80 -16.59
C PHE A 65 -19.40 48.45 -17.85
N GLY A 66 -20.08 48.28 -18.99
CA GLY A 66 -19.65 48.87 -20.27
C GLY A 66 -19.80 50.40 -20.34
N THR A 67 -20.61 50.98 -19.46
CA THR A 67 -20.82 52.43 -19.36
C THR A 67 -20.74 52.88 -17.90
N SER A 68 -20.42 54.16 -17.68
CA SER A 68 -20.51 54.79 -16.37
C SER A 68 -21.99 55.07 -16.03
N GLY A 69 -22.37 54.84 -14.78
CA GLY A 69 -23.74 55.03 -14.33
C GLY A 69 -23.94 54.59 -12.88
N ARG A 70 -25.09 54.93 -12.30
CA ARG A 70 -25.44 54.50 -10.94
C ARG A 70 -26.05 53.10 -10.98
N ILE A 71 -25.68 52.23 -10.03
CA ILE A 71 -26.30 50.92 -9.89
C ILE A 71 -27.72 51.09 -9.35
N LYS A 72 -28.69 50.49 -10.05
CA LYS A 72 -30.10 50.46 -9.63
C LYS A 72 -30.39 49.28 -8.72
N ASN A 73 -29.92 48.08 -9.10
CA ASN A 73 -30.06 46.87 -8.28
C ASN A 73 -28.88 45.91 -8.47
N ILE A 74 -28.68 45.08 -7.45
CA ILE A 74 -27.80 43.92 -7.47
C ILE A 74 -28.69 42.71 -7.15
N ASN A 75 -28.70 41.72 -8.03
CA ASN A 75 -29.61 40.57 -7.95
C ASN A 75 -28.92 39.30 -7.41
N ILE A 76 -27.70 39.43 -6.90
CA ILE A 76 -26.88 38.33 -6.37
C ILE A 76 -26.23 38.75 -5.05
N GLN A 77 -25.90 37.78 -4.20
CA GLN A 77 -25.12 37.99 -2.99
C GLN A 77 -23.72 37.40 -3.11
N GLU A 78 -22.81 37.85 -2.24
CA GLU A 78 -21.45 37.32 -2.20
C GLU A 78 -21.46 35.83 -1.85
N GLY A 79 -20.82 35.01 -2.69
CA GLY A 79 -20.77 33.56 -2.55
C GLY A 79 -21.85 32.80 -3.34
N ASP A 80 -22.79 33.50 -3.97
CA ASP A 80 -23.83 32.84 -4.77
C ASP A 80 -23.26 32.24 -6.07
N PRO A 81 -23.70 31.03 -6.46
CA PRO A 81 -23.37 30.47 -7.76
C PRO A 81 -24.11 31.23 -8.87
N VAL A 82 -23.37 31.58 -9.93
CA VAL A 82 -23.92 32.28 -11.10
C VAL A 82 -23.72 31.46 -12.37
N ASN A 83 -24.68 31.54 -13.28
CA ASN A 83 -24.65 30.88 -14.59
C ASN A 83 -24.30 31.87 -15.71
N THR A 84 -23.90 31.33 -16.86
CA THR A 84 -23.71 32.14 -18.07
C THR A 84 -25.01 32.84 -18.47
N ASN A 85 -24.91 34.12 -18.84
CA ASN A 85 -26.03 35.01 -19.21
C ASN A 85 -27.01 35.32 -18.07
N GLN A 86 -26.62 35.12 -16.81
CA GLN A 86 -27.43 35.53 -15.66
C GLN A 86 -27.31 37.04 -15.41
N LEU A 87 -28.45 37.70 -15.14
CA LEU A 87 -28.49 39.11 -14.76
C LEU A 87 -28.01 39.29 -13.31
N VAL A 88 -26.78 39.81 -13.14
CA VAL A 88 -26.17 40.02 -11.81
C VAL A 88 -26.46 41.40 -11.21
N ALA A 89 -26.52 42.45 -12.03
CA ALA A 89 -26.79 43.82 -11.60
C ALA A 89 -27.35 44.64 -12.78
N ALA A 90 -28.16 45.65 -12.49
CA ALA A 90 -28.64 46.60 -13.49
C ALA A 90 -28.24 48.03 -13.15
N LEU A 91 -27.87 48.79 -14.18
CA LEU A 91 -27.63 50.24 -14.09
C LEU A 91 -28.94 51.01 -14.23
N ASP A 92 -28.97 52.21 -13.64
CA ASP A 92 -30.08 53.14 -13.80
C ASP A 92 -30.07 53.77 -15.19
N ALA A 93 -31.07 53.42 -16.00
CA ALA A 93 -31.25 53.89 -17.36
C ALA A 93 -31.36 55.42 -17.45
N GLN A 94 -31.85 56.10 -16.42
CA GLN A 94 -31.97 57.55 -16.42
C GLN A 94 -30.60 58.25 -16.46
N THR A 95 -29.57 57.62 -15.89
CA THR A 95 -28.20 58.13 -15.90
C THR A 95 -27.41 57.72 -17.14
N LEU A 96 -27.85 56.67 -17.83
CA LEU A 96 -27.20 56.14 -19.04
C LEU A 96 -27.43 57.04 -20.26
N SER A 97 -28.65 57.58 -20.40
CA SER A 97 -29.07 58.37 -21.57
C SER A 97 -28.43 59.76 -21.66
N SER A 98 -27.61 60.17 -20.69
CA SER A 98 -26.98 61.50 -20.67
C SER A 98 -25.64 61.57 -21.42
N ASN A 99 -25.18 60.48 -22.04
CA ASN A 99 -23.90 60.39 -22.74
C ASN A 99 -24.00 59.84 -24.18
N LEU A 100 -25.19 59.84 -24.79
CA LEU A 100 -25.41 59.60 -26.22
C LEU A 100 -25.87 60.89 -26.89
#